data_AF-A0A060XFT8-F1
#
_entry.id   AF-A0A060XFT8-F1
#
_cell.length_a   1.000
_cell.length_b   1.000
_cell.length_c   1.000
_cell.angle_alpha   90.00
_cell.angle_beta   90.00
_cell.angle_gamma   90.00
#
_symmetry.space_group_name_H-M   'P 1'
#
loop_
_entity.id
_entity.type
_entity.pdbx_description
1 polymer ?
#
loop_
_entity_poly.entity_id
_entity_poly.type
_entity_poly.pdbx_seq_one_letter_code
_entity_poly.pdbx_strand_id
1 'polypeptide(L)'
;MQQTDCRSYFIETGRADFSALHKFLAECLKAVIMTTFDLFQNIKGTQLSRDNVEVLGNMACALDEDYIQSADSYILEKLKNCNDFSDQQITAMETVICSGNTTYGNPSTWTEKL
;
A
#
# COMPACT_ATOMS: atom_id res chain seq x y z
N MET A 1 -17.56 -13.28 -13.76
CA MET A 1 -17.16 -12.87 -12.40
C MET A 1 -17.73 -11.47 -12.18
N GLN A 2 -18.57 -11.27 -11.16
CA GLN A 2 -19.13 -9.95 -10.88
C GLN A 2 -18.09 -9.08 -10.14
N GLN A 3 -18.21 -7.75 -10.24
CA GLN A 3 -17.28 -6.80 -9.60
C GLN A 3 -17.18 -6.99 -8.08
N THR A 4 -18.28 -7.36 -7.43
CA THR A 4 -18.35 -7.70 -6.00
C THR A 4 -17.58 -8.97 -5.64
N ASP A 5 -17.55 -9.96 -6.54
CA ASP A 5 -16.82 -11.21 -6.33
C ASP A 5 -15.31 -10.96 -6.40
N CYS A 6 -14.87 -10.11 -7.33
CA CYS A 6 -13.47 -9.69 -7.43
C CYS A 6 -13.02 -8.92 -6.19
N ARG A 7 -13.78 -7.90 -5.77
CA ARG A 7 -13.42 -7.11 -4.58
C ARG A 7 -13.26 -8.01 -3.35
N SER A 8 -14.20 -8.93 -3.13
CA SER A 8 -14.15 -9.85 -2.00
C SER A 8 -12.94 -10.78 -2.09
N TYR A 9 -12.62 -11.31 -3.27
CA TYR A 9 -11.42 -12.12 -3.49
C TYR A 9 -10.14 -11.37 -3.13
N PHE A 10 -9.99 -10.12 -3.57
CA PHE A 10 -8.80 -9.32 -3.26
C PHE A 10 -8.71 -8.95 -1.79
N ILE A 11 -9.84 -8.65 -1.14
CA ILE A 11 -9.86 -8.43 0.32
C ILE A 11 -9.39 -9.66 1.07
N GLU A 12 -9.89 -10.85 0.72
CA GLU A 12 -9.47 -12.09 1.38
C GLU A 12 -8.02 -12.43 1.08
N THR A 13 -7.59 -12.26 -0.19
CA THR A 13 -6.21 -12.46 -0.60
C THR A 13 -5.27 -11.51 0.15
N GLY A 14 -5.64 -10.23 0.27
CA GLY A 14 -4.88 -9.19 0.96
C GLY A 14 -4.72 -9.36 2.47
N ARG A 15 -5.40 -10.34 3.07
CA ARG A 15 -5.17 -10.73 4.47
C ARG A 15 -4.00 -11.70 4.63
N ALA A 16 -3.53 -12.32 3.55
CA ALA A 16 -2.38 -13.21 3.60
C ALA A 16 -1.08 -12.46 3.93
N ASP A 17 -0.03 -13.22 4.22
CA ASP A 17 1.29 -12.67 4.46
C ASP A 17 2.04 -12.50 3.14
N PHE A 18 2.32 -11.24 2.77
CA PHE A 18 3.11 -10.86 1.59
C PHE A 18 4.48 -10.31 1.95
N SER A 19 4.83 -10.31 3.24
CA SER A 19 6.08 -9.72 3.73
C SER A 19 7.33 -10.51 3.32
N ALA A 20 7.18 -11.77 2.93
CA ALA A 20 8.28 -12.64 2.49
C ALA A 20 8.23 -12.93 0.98
N LEU A 21 7.49 -12.12 0.22
CA LEU A 21 7.26 -12.38 -1.19
C LEU A 21 8.56 -12.15 -1.99
N HIS A 22 8.99 -13.16 -2.74
CA HIS A 22 10.18 -13.04 -3.59
C HIS A 22 10.01 -11.87 -4.59
N LYS A 23 11.07 -11.08 -4.83
CA LYS A 23 11.02 -9.85 -5.65
C LYS A 23 10.34 -10.04 -7.02
N PHE A 24 10.62 -11.15 -7.71
CA PHE A 24 9.94 -11.46 -8.99
C PHE A 24 8.42 -11.61 -8.84
N LEU A 25 7.98 -12.25 -7.75
CA LEU A 25 6.55 -12.41 -7.45
C LEU A 25 5.91 -11.08 -7.05
N ALA A 26 6.66 -10.17 -6.40
CA ALA A 26 6.19 -8.82 -6.11
C ALA A 26 5.90 -8.03 -7.39
N GLU A 27 6.78 -8.10 -8.38
CA GLU A 27 6.55 -7.47 -9.70
C GLU A 27 5.36 -8.09 -10.43
N CYS A 28 5.19 -9.42 -10.39
CA CYS A 28 4.01 -10.06 -10.95
C CYS A 28 2.72 -9.64 -10.23
N LEU A 29 2.75 -9.58 -8.90
CA LEU A 29 1.61 -9.19 -8.08
C LEU A 29 1.22 -7.73 -8.37
N LYS A 30 2.19 -6.83 -8.53
CA LYS A 30 1.97 -5.44 -8.95
C LYS A 30 1.22 -5.37 -10.29
N ALA A 31 1.66 -6.12 -11.30
CA ALA A 31 0.96 -6.14 -12.59
C ALA A 31 -0.50 -6.64 -12.47
N VAL A 32 -0.74 -7.65 -11.63
CA VAL A 32 -2.08 -8.18 -11.36
C VAL A 32 -2.94 -7.16 -10.61
N ILE A 33 -2.38 -6.47 -9.61
CA ILE A 33 -3.04 -5.39 -8.87
C ILE A 33 -3.51 -4.32 -9.86
N MET A 34 -2.61 -3.79 -10.68
CA MET A 34 -2.93 -2.66 -11.58
C MET A 34 -4.03 -3.02 -12.58
N THR A 35 -3.89 -4.16 -13.25
CA THR A 35 -4.91 -4.64 -14.19
C THR A 35 -6.26 -4.82 -13.51
N THR A 36 -6.28 -5.37 -12.29
CA THR A 36 -7.52 -5.58 -11.52
C THR A 36 -8.15 -4.25 -11.09
N PHE A 37 -7.38 -3.30 -10.59
CA PHE A 37 -7.92 -2.03 -10.12
C PHE A 37 -8.41 -1.15 -11.27
N ASP A 38 -7.75 -1.18 -12.43
CA ASP A 38 -8.27 -0.54 -13.65
C ASP A 38 -9.63 -1.13 -14.05
N LEU A 39 -9.79 -2.45 -13.90
CA LEU A 39 -11.03 -3.17 -14.22
C LEU A 39 -12.22 -2.81 -13.30
N PHE A 40 -11.98 -2.43 -12.05
CA PHE A 40 -13.06 -2.29 -11.05
C PHE A 40 -13.13 -0.96 -10.31
N GLN A 41 -12.14 -0.08 -10.41
CA GLN A 41 -12.02 1.12 -9.57
C GLN A 41 -11.54 2.38 -10.32
N ASN A 42 -11.20 2.29 -11.62
CA ASN A 42 -10.71 3.43 -12.43
C ASN A 42 -9.54 4.18 -11.76
N ILE A 43 -8.50 3.45 -11.34
CA ILE A 43 -7.28 4.08 -10.82
C ILE A 43 -6.60 4.90 -11.93
N LYS A 44 -6.05 6.06 -11.56
CA LYS A 44 -5.30 6.93 -12.49
C LYS A 44 -3.83 6.92 -12.09
N GLY A 45 -3.01 6.20 -12.86
CA GLY A 45 -1.57 6.10 -12.58
C GLY A 45 -1.33 5.42 -11.22
N THR A 46 -0.49 6.00 -10.39
CA THR A 46 -0.07 5.42 -9.10
C THR A 46 -0.92 5.86 -7.90
N GLN A 47 -1.89 6.74 -8.13
CA GLN A 47 -2.71 7.34 -7.07
C GLN A 47 -3.71 6.32 -6.50
N LEU A 48 -3.42 5.80 -5.31
CA LEU A 48 -4.29 4.85 -4.62
C LEU A 48 -5.17 5.57 -3.60
N SER A 49 -6.49 5.48 -3.75
CA SER A 49 -7.42 5.97 -2.74
C SER A 49 -7.40 5.10 -1.48
N ARG A 50 -7.98 5.59 -0.39
CA ARG A 50 -8.17 4.81 0.84
C ARG A 50 -8.85 3.45 0.60
N ASP A 51 -9.89 3.40 -0.23
CA ASP A 51 -10.59 2.15 -0.54
C ASP A 51 -9.69 1.19 -1.32
N ASN A 52 -8.81 1.68 -2.19
CA ASN A 52 -7.83 0.83 -2.86
C ASN A 52 -6.84 0.22 -1.87
N VAL A 53 -6.32 1.02 -0.93
CA VAL A 53 -5.42 0.57 0.14
C VAL A 53 -6.10 -0.45 1.06
N GLU A 54 -7.39 -0.26 1.36
CA GLU A 54 -8.17 -1.20 2.17
C GLU A 54 -8.38 -2.56 1.47
N VAL A 55 -8.66 -2.54 0.17
CA VAL A 55 -8.78 -3.76 -0.64
C VAL A 55 -7.44 -4.49 -0.77
N LEU A 56 -6.33 -3.76 -0.90
CA LEU A 56 -4.99 -4.33 -0.99
C LEU A 56 -4.56 -5.04 0.29
N GLY A 57 -4.84 -4.45 1.45
CA GLY A 57 -4.37 -5.00 2.72
C GLY A 57 -2.84 -5.17 2.73
N ASN A 58 -2.37 -6.35 3.09
CA ASN A 58 -0.94 -6.68 3.17
C ASN A 58 -0.28 -6.82 1.79
N MET A 59 -1.03 -6.89 0.69
CA MET A 59 -0.43 -6.79 -0.65
C MET A 59 0.31 -5.45 -0.87
N ALA A 60 0.05 -4.45 -0.01
CA ALA A 60 0.83 -3.22 0.08
C ALA A 60 2.35 -3.45 0.19
N CYS A 61 2.80 -4.57 0.78
CA CYS A 61 4.23 -4.88 0.91
C CYS A 61 4.95 -5.02 -0.44
N ALA A 62 4.22 -5.34 -1.51
CA ALA A 62 4.76 -5.49 -2.86
C ALA A 62 4.73 -4.18 -3.68
N LEU A 63 4.24 -3.07 -3.12
CA LEU A 63 4.20 -1.78 -3.79
C LEU A 63 5.57 -1.12 -3.80
N ASP A 64 5.92 -0.47 -4.91
CA ASP A 64 7.13 0.33 -5.03
C ASP A 64 6.95 1.74 -4.46
N GLU A 65 8.03 2.53 -4.50
CA GLU A 65 8.08 3.89 -4.02
C GLU A 65 7.01 4.82 -4.61
N ASP A 66 6.68 4.70 -5.90
CA ASP A 66 5.77 5.61 -6.58
C ASP A 66 4.34 5.41 -6.06
N TYR A 67 3.92 4.16 -5.88
CA TYR A 67 2.62 3.85 -5.27
C TYR A 67 2.56 4.23 -3.81
N ILE A 68 3.63 3.97 -3.04
CA ILE A 68 3.64 4.33 -1.61
C ILE A 68 3.52 5.85 -1.44
N GLN A 69 4.26 6.64 -2.22
CA GLN A 69 4.25 8.11 -2.10
C GLN A 69 2.92 8.75 -2.52
N SER A 70 2.24 8.17 -3.50
CA SER A 70 1.01 8.73 -4.07
C SER A 70 -0.28 8.11 -3.56
N ALA A 71 -0.19 7.12 -2.67
CA ALA A 71 -1.34 6.54 -2.00
C ALA A 71 -1.91 7.45 -0.90
N ASP A 72 -3.16 7.19 -0.53
CA ASP A 72 -3.74 7.66 0.73
C ASP A 72 -2.84 7.28 1.91
N SER A 73 -2.64 8.20 2.86
CA SER A 73 -1.67 8.02 3.95
C SER A 73 -1.98 6.84 4.88
N TYR A 74 -3.19 6.27 4.80
CA TYR A 74 -3.51 4.99 5.43
C TYR A 74 -2.65 3.82 4.94
N ILE A 75 -1.94 3.97 3.83
CA ILE A 75 -0.96 2.98 3.35
C ILE A 75 0.08 2.64 4.40
N LEU A 76 0.51 3.61 5.22
CA LEU A 76 1.47 3.39 6.31
C LEU A 76 0.96 2.38 7.34
N GLU A 77 -0.36 2.30 7.55
CA GLU A 77 -0.96 1.32 8.48
C GLU A 77 -0.93 -0.10 7.91
N LYS A 78 -0.96 -0.24 6.58
CA LYS A 78 -0.80 -1.55 5.92
C LYS A 78 0.66 -1.98 5.89
N LEU A 79 1.56 -1.03 5.64
CA LEU A 79 3.00 -1.30 5.59
C LEU A 79 3.55 -1.79 6.94
N LYS A 80 2.98 -1.39 8.08
CA LYS A 80 3.35 -1.96 9.40
C LYS A 80 3.38 -3.49 9.48
N ASN A 81 2.60 -4.16 8.64
CA ASN A 81 2.51 -5.62 8.62
C ASN A 81 3.59 -6.29 7.75
N CYS A 82 4.46 -5.50 7.09
CA CYS A 82 5.55 -5.99 6.27
C CYS A 82 6.81 -6.21 7.12
N ASN A 83 7.63 -7.19 6.74
CA ASN A 83 8.82 -7.61 7.48
C ASN A 83 10.08 -6.90 7.01
N ASP A 84 10.12 -6.51 5.74
CA ASP A 84 11.23 -5.78 5.14
C ASP A 84 10.73 -4.72 4.14
N PHE A 85 11.64 -3.81 3.82
CA PHE A 85 11.44 -2.77 2.83
C PHE A 85 12.76 -2.52 2.10
N SER A 86 12.68 -2.15 0.82
CA SER A 86 13.81 -1.58 0.11
C SER A 86 14.10 -0.15 0.59
N ASP A 87 15.31 0.35 0.31
CA ASP A 87 15.69 1.73 0.60
C ASP A 87 14.75 2.74 -0.09
N GLN A 88 14.25 2.41 -1.29
CA GLN A 88 13.28 3.23 -2.00
C GLN A 88 11.93 3.26 -1.28
N GLN A 89 11.44 2.11 -0.81
CA GLN A 89 10.19 2.03 -0.05
C GLN A 89 10.31 2.80 1.28
N ILE A 90 11.44 2.71 1.97
CA ILE A 90 11.71 3.47 3.20
C ILE A 90 11.66 4.97 2.92
N THR A 91 12.36 5.45 1.89
CA THR A 91 12.37 6.86 1.50
C THR A 91 10.96 7.37 1.14
N ALA A 92 10.17 6.54 0.48
CA ALA A 92 8.77 6.82 0.17
C ALA A 92 7.92 6.93 1.45
N MET A 93 8.05 5.99 2.38
CA MET A 93 7.35 6.01 3.65
C MET A 93 7.74 7.25 4.49
N GLU A 94 9.02 7.60 4.52
CA GLU A 94 9.52 8.81 5.17
C GLU A 94 8.90 10.07 4.55
N THR A 95 8.79 10.12 3.23
CA THR A 95 8.13 11.23 2.53
C THR A 95 6.66 11.37 2.95
N VAL A 96 5.92 10.25 2.98
CA VAL A 96 4.51 10.23 3.39
C VAL A 96 4.35 10.61 4.86
N ILE A 97 5.15 10.02 5.76
CA ILE A 97 5.02 10.28 7.20
C ILE A 97 5.44 11.72 7.54
N CYS A 98 6.45 12.26 6.86
CA CYS A 98 6.92 13.64 7.05
C CYS A 98 5.96 14.69 6.49
N SER A 99 5.03 14.32 5.60
CA SER A 99 4.01 15.24 5.10
C SER A 99 3.10 15.79 6.20
N GLY A 100 2.99 15.09 7.33
CA GLY A 100 2.12 15.43 8.44
C GLY A 100 0.63 15.18 8.20
N ASN A 101 0.23 14.81 6.97
CA ASN A 101 -1.15 14.49 6.60
C ASN A 101 -1.44 13.00 6.83
N THR A 102 -1.04 12.48 7.99
CA THR A 102 -1.17 11.07 8.36
C THR A 102 -1.90 10.93 9.69
N THR A 103 -2.20 9.70 10.08
CA THR A 103 -2.75 9.37 11.41
C THR A 103 -1.84 9.81 12.56
N TYR A 104 -0.55 10.05 12.30
CA TYR A 104 0.44 10.51 13.29
C TYR A 104 0.51 12.03 13.41
N GLY A 105 -0.20 12.78 12.57
CA GLY A 105 -0.14 14.24 12.55
C GLY A 105 1.21 14.79 12.12
N ASN A 106 1.44 16.09 12.38
CA ASN A 106 2.64 16.80 11.93
C ASN A 106 3.88 16.39 12.75
N PRO A 107 5.00 15.98 12.10
CA PRO A 107 6.23 15.59 12.79
C PRO A 107 6.79 16.63 13.76
N SER A 108 6.57 17.93 13.51
CA SER A 108 7.00 19.01 14.43
C SER A 108 6.35 18.95 15.81
N THR A 109 5.26 18.18 15.96
CA THR A 109 4.55 17.97 17.23
C THR A 109 4.99 16.70 17.95
N TRP A 110 5.82 15.86 17.33
CA TRP A 110 6.27 14.62 17.92
C TRP A 110 7.28 14.91 19.03
N THR A 111 7.02 14.36 20.21
CA THR A 111 7.95 14.40 21.33
C THR A 111 8.57 13.03 21.48
N GLU A 112 9.87 12.99 21.78
CA GLU A 112 10.51 11.76 22.23
C GLU A 112 9.79 11.25 23.48
N LYS A 113 9.42 9.97 23.46
CA LYS A 113 8.82 9.33 24.63
C LYS A 113 9.97 8.80 25.49
N LEU A 114 10.32 9.56 26.53
CA LEU A 114 11.29 9.18 27.56
C LEU A 114 10.87 7.91 28.31
#